data_AF-A0A8H6P4K5-F1
#
_entry.id   AF-A0A8H6P4K5-F1
#
_cell.length_a   1.000
_cell.length_b   1.000
_cell.length_c   1.000
_cell.angle_alpha   90.00
_cell.angle_beta   90.00
_cell.angle_gamma   90.00
#
_symmetry.space_group_name_H-M   'P 1'
#
loop_
_entity.id
_entity.type
_entity.pdbx_description
1 polymer ?
#
loop_
_entity_poly.entity_id
_entity_poly.type
_entity_poly.pdbx_seq_one_letter_code
_entity_poly.pdbx_strand_id
1 'polypeptide(L)'
;MDKDKPTIVLMGTCDTKWEELCFTQSQLLSHNTCAVLLMDIGRTPSPHASIAIKHPELTSPAKTSDLPRAEYIHKMTTHAITTLTTLHRTRSIHAVLAIGGSCGTALATAAMRAALPVGFPKLMVSTMASGDVSPYVQETDLTLMYSVVDVAGSNRILNRILANAAAAVIGMAVSFAQSMQAPCNNSNSKTKTRIAVTMFGVTTPAVNTIRDRLQQNLGPNCEIYIFHATGAGGKAMERLIREGQLDGTGIAVLRDSREINDPEFAISVADSLVDLLRSSSDLRMVHTG
;
A
#
# COMPACT_ATOMS: atom_id res chain seq x y z
N MET A 1 19.17 -15.93 -8.85
CA MET A 1 17.96 -16.03 -8.02
C MET A 1 17.15 -17.20 -8.55
N ASP A 2 16.72 -18.07 -7.65
CA ASP A 2 15.77 -19.14 -7.98
C ASP A 2 14.46 -18.47 -8.41
N LYS A 3 14.10 -18.55 -9.69
CA LYS A 3 12.97 -17.78 -10.27
C LYS A 3 11.62 -18.23 -9.72
N ASP A 4 11.58 -19.36 -9.03
CA ASP A 4 10.36 -19.97 -8.54
C ASP A 4 10.00 -19.55 -7.11
N LYS A 5 10.92 -18.91 -6.37
CA LYS A 5 10.67 -18.51 -4.98
C LYS A 5 10.19 -17.06 -4.89
N PRO A 6 9.13 -16.77 -4.11
CA PRO A 6 8.75 -15.40 -3.82
C PRO A 6 9.89 -14.64 -3.16
N THR A 7 10.14 -13.43 -3.62
CA THR A 7 11.16 -12.53 -3.08
C THR A 7 10.55 -11.53 -2.09
N ILE A 8 11.13 -11.44 -0.90
CA ILE A 8 10.73 -10.52 0.17
C ILE A 8 11.81 -9.45 0.33
N VAL A 9 11.42 -8.17 0.32
CA VAL A 9 12.33 -7.09 0.72
C VAL A 9 12.29 -6.96 2.22
N LEU A 10 13.43 -7.13 2.88
CA LEU A 10 13.62 -6.82 4.30
C LEU A 10 14.23 -5.42 4.41
N MET A 11 13.50 -4.47 4.97
CA MET A 11 13.95 -3.09 5.12
C MET A 11 14.27 -2.75 6.58
N GLY A 12 15.36 -2.01 6.79
CA GLY A 12 15.63 -1.39 8.08
C GLY A 12 16.86 -0.50 8.07
N THR A 13 17.07 0.18 9.19
CA THR A 13 18.20 1.08 9.40
C THR A 13 19.44 0.25 9.75
N CYS A 14 20.23 -0.14 8.75
CA CYS A 14 21.32 -1.11 8.96
C CYS A 14 22.41 -0.58 9.89
N ASP A 15 22.58 0.74 9.98
CA ASP A 15 23.53 1.40 10.87
C ASP A 15 23.24 1.22 12.37
N THR A 16 21.98 0.94 12.72
CA THR A 16 21.54 0.85 14.13
C THR A 16 20.83 -0.45 14.48
N LYS A 17 20.42 -1.25 13.49
CA LYS A 17 19.61 -2.47 13.68
C LYS A 17 20.17 -3.67 12.94
N TRP A 18 21.50 -3.71 12.79
CA TRP A 18 22.15 -4.74 11.99
C TRP A 18 21.87 -6.15 12.50
N GLU A 19 21.98 -6.36 13.82
CA GLU A 19 21.80 -7.68 14.44
C GLU A 19 20.38 -8.20 14.28
N GLU A 20 19.38 -7.34 14.48
CA GLU A 20 17.96 -7.66 14.36
C GLU A 20 17.58 -7.93 12.90
N LEU A 21 18.15 -7.18 11.95
CA LEU A 21 17.98 -7.42 10.53
C LEU A 21 18.61 -8.75 10.11
N CYS A 22 19.82 -9.06 10.58
CA CYS A 22 20.48 -10.35 10.34
C CYS A 22 19.67 -11.51 10.92
N PHE A 23 19.19 -11.37 12.16
CA PHE A 23 18.34 -12.37 12.79
C PHE A 23 17.07 -12.59 11.96
N THR A 24 16.35 -11.53 11.61
CA THR A 24 15.12 -11.60 10.80
C THR A 24 15.39 -12.23 9.44
N GLN A 25 16.48 -11.85 8.77
CA GLN A 25 16.91 -12.46 7.51
C GLN A 25 17.18 -13.96 7.67
N SER A 26 17.83 -14.37 8.74
CA SER A 26 18.09 -15.79 9.03
C SER A 26 16.77 -16.56 9.21
N GLN A 27 15.79 -15.97 9.90
CA GLN A 27 14.48 -16.60 10.08
C GLN A 27 13.77 -16.75 8.73
N LEU A 28 13.76 -15.70 7.89
CA LEU A 28 13.18 -15.77 6.55
C LEU A 28 13.81 -16.87 5.69
N LEU A 29 15.14 -16.96 5.69
CA LEU A 29 15.88 -17.94 4.89
C LEU A 29 15.74 -19.38 5.42
N SER A 30 15.53 -19.56 6.74
CA SER A 30 15.44 -20.89 7.36
C SER A 30 14.28 -21.74 6.84
N HIS A 31 13.21 -21.11 6.34
CA HIS A 31 12.07 -21.80 5.76
C HIS A 31 12.34 -22.35 4.34
N ASN A 32 13.41 -21.89 3.67
CA ASN A 32 13.76 -22.24 2.29
C ASN A 32 12.65 -21.96 1.25
N THR A 33 11.63 -21.18 1.59
CA THR A 33 10.45 -20.91 0.76
C THR A 33 10.56 -19.61 -0.04
N CYS A 34 11.40 -18.66 0.39
CA CYS A 34 11.51 -17.34 -0.20
C CYS A 34 12.96 -16.92 -0.43
N ALA A 35 13.16 -15.95 -1.33
CA ALA A 35 14.40 -15.17 -1.43
C ALA A 35 14.27 -13.89 -0.61
N VAL A 36 15.40 -13.33 -0.15
CA VAL A 36 15.41 -12.10 0.66
C VAL A 36 16.33 -11.05 0.04
N LEU A 37 15.80 -9.83 -0.11
CA LEU A 37 16.56 -8.64 -0.47
C LEU A 37 16.64 -7.70 0.73
N LEU A 38 17.79 -7.65 1.39
CA LEU A 38 18.02 -6.72 2.51
C LEU A 38 18.28 -5.31 1.94
N MET A 39 17.50 -4.34 2.40
CA MET A 39 17.58 -2.94 1.99
C MET A 39 17.96 -2.04 3.15
N ASP A 40 19.03 -1.27 2.96
CA ASP A 40 19.49 -0.28 3.92
C ASP A 40 18.74 1.05 3.73
N ILE A 41 17.98 1.42 4.75
CA ILE A 41 17.33 2.73 4.90
C ILE A 41 17.86 3.48 6.13
N GLY A 42 19.09 3.16 6.57
CA GLY A 42 19.80 3.80 7.68
C GLY A 42 20.26 5.21 7.36
N ARG A 43 20.73 5.95 8.38
CA ARG A 43 21.24 7.31 8.21
C ARG A 43 22.68 7.29 7.75
N THR A 44 23.44 6.37 8.31
CA THR A 44 24.82 6.13 7.92
C THR A 44 24.86 4.92 7.01
N PRO A 45 25.56 4.98 5.86
CA PRO A 45 25.68 3.84 4.97
C PRO A 45 26.37 2.66 5.67
N SER A 46 25.75 1.48 5.62
CA SER A 46 26.38 0.26 6.15
C SER A 46 27.12 -0.51 5.04
N PRO A 47 28.42 -0.84 5.21
CA PRO A 47 29.21 -1.45 4.13
C PRO A 47 29.05 -2.97 4.02
N HIS A 48 28.11 -3.59 4.74
CA HIS A 48 27.96 -5.04 4.78
C HIS A 48 27.61 -5.62 3.41
N ALA A 49 28.32 -6.66 3.00
CA ALA A 49 28.16 -7.30 1.68
C ALA A 49 26.74 -7.88 1.48
N SER A 50 26.11 -8.41 2.53
CA SER A 50 24.77 -9.03 2.49
C SER A 50 23.61 -8.04 2.27
N ILE A 51 23.85 -6.73 2.37
CA ILE A 51 22.86 -5.71 1.99
C ILE A 51 22.72 -5.75 0.46
N ALA A 52 21.60 -6.24 -0.06
CA ALA A 52 21.38 -6.35 -1.50
C ALA A 52 21.05 -5.00 -2.13
N ILE A 53 20.23 -4.20 -1.46
CA ILE A 53 19.87 -2.84 -1.88
C ILE A 53 20.63 -1.86 -0.98
N LYS A 54 21.76 -1.40 -1.50
CA LYS A 54 22.70 -0.54 -0.79
C LYS A 54 22.11 0.85 -0.53
N HIS A 55 22.59 1.49 0.54
CA HIS A 55 22.30 2.89 0.81
C HIS A 55 22.73 3.77 -0.38
N PRO A 56 21.92 4.76 -0.82
CA PRO A 56 22.19 5.54 -2.03
C PRO A 56 23.52 6.30 -1.99
N GLU A 57 23.98 6.71 -0.82
CA GLU A 57 25.29 7.38 -0.67
C GLU A 57 26.49 6.52 -1.02
N LEU A 58 26.37 5.18 -1.01
CA LEU A 58 27.46 4.31 -1.47
C LEU A 58 27.66 4.43 -2.99
N THR A 59 26.69 5.02 -3.69
CA THR A 59 26.67 5.19 -5.16
C THR A 59 26.66 6.65 -5.60
N SER A 60 26.46 7.60 -4.67
CA SER A 60 26.36 9.03 -4.97
C SER A 60 26.96 9.88 -3.83
N PRO A 61 27.79 10.90 -4.12
CA PRO A 61 28.58 11.64 -3.11
C PRO A 61 27.77 12.54 -2.17
N ALA A 62 26.43 12.61 -2.30
CA ALA A 62 25.60 13.52 -1.50
C ALA A 62 25.32 12.98 -0.09
N LYS A 63 26.19 13.31 0.86
CA LYS A 63 26.07 12.95 2.28
C LYS A 63 24.73 13.37 2.88
N THR A 64 24.07 12.46 3.58
CA THR A 64 22.84 12.68 4.36
C THR A 64 23.06 12.58 5.87
N SER A 65 24.27 12.17 6.28
CA SER A 65 24.68 12.09 7.68
C SER A 65 24.42 13.39 8.44
N ASP A 66 24.59 14.53 7.79
CA ASP A 66 24.55 15.85 8.43
C ASP A 66 23.18 16.53 8.29
N LEU A 67 22.24 15.93 7.55
CA LEU A 67 20.93 16.50 7.33
C LEU A 67 20.09 16.51 8.62
N PRO A 68 19.21 17.51 8.80
CA PRO A 68 18.16 17.43 9.81
C PRO A 68 17.35 16.14 9.67
N ARG A 69 16.90 15.59 10.80
CA ARG A 69 16.21 14.30 10.85
C ARG A 69 15.04 14.22 9.87
N ALA A 70 14.24 15.28 9.73
CA ALA A 70 13.10 15.32 8.83
C ALA A 70 13.51 15.25 7.35
N GLU A 71 14.54 15.99 6.95
CA GLU A 71 15.05 16.00 5.57
C GLU A 71 15.67 14.66 5.20
N TYR A 72 16.43 14.07 6.11
CA TYR A 72 16.99 12.74 5.93
C TYR A 72 15.88 11.68 5.73
N ILE A 73 14.85 11.67 6.59
CA ILE A 73 13.70 10.76 6.46
C ILE A 73 13.03 10.97 5.10
N HIS A 74 12.80 12.20 4.67
CA HIS A 74 12.18 12.49 3.38
C HIS A 74 13.03 11.96 2.22
N LYS A 75 14.32 12.26 2.18
CA LYS A 75 15.25 11.81 1.13
C LYS A 75 15.32 10.29 1.05
N MET A 76 15.43 9.60 2.19
CA MET A 76 15.45 8.14 2.20
C MET A 76 14.09 7.52 1.86
N THR A 77 12.99 8.14 2.29
CA THR A 77 11.66 7.68 1.88
C THR A 77 11.52 7.74 0.37
N THR A 78 11.92 8.84 -0.28
CA THR A 78 11.87 8.99 -1.75
C THR A 78 12.72 7.93 -2.47
N HIS A 79 13.91 7.64 -1.97
CA HIS A 79 14.76 6.59 -2.53
C HIS A 79 14.13 5.19 -2.36
N ALA A 80 13.58 4.90 -1.18
CA ALA A 80 12.88 3.65 -0.92
C ALA A 80 11.65 3.48 -1.81
N ILE A 81 10.87 4.54 -2.02
CA ILE A 81 9.73 4.54 -2.94
C ILE A 81 10.18 4.17 -4.36
N THR A 82 11.20 4.86 -4.88
CA THR A 82 11.69 4.63 -6.25
C THR A 82 12.14 3.18 -6.46
N THR A 83 12.84 2.63 -5.46
CA THR A 83 13.36 1.27 -5.51
C THR A 83 12.23 0.24 -5.45
N LEU A 84 11.33 0.36 -4.46
CA LEU A 84 10.19 -0.55 -4.31
C LEU A 84 9.26 -0.50 -5.53
N THR A 85 8.97 0.69 -6.07
CA THR A 85 8.15 0.85 -7.28
C THR A 85 8.78 0.12 -8.46
N THR A 86 10.10 0.24 -8.63
CA THR A 86 10.82 -0.44 -9.72
C THR A 86 10.78 -1.95 -9.56
N LEU A 87 11.03 -2.45 -8.34
CA LEU A 87 11.00 -3.87 -8.04
C LEU A 87 9.60 -4.47 -8.20
N HIS A 88 8.56 -3.75 -7.77
CA HIS A 88 7.18 -4.16 -7.93
C HIS A 88 6.77 -4.19 -9.41
N ARG A 89 7.07 -3.12 -10.17
CA ARG A 89 6.75 -3.03 -11.60
C ARG A 89 7.42 -4.13 -12.42
N THR A 90 8.63 -4.51 -12.05
CA THR A 90 9.37 -5.61 -12.69
C THR A 90 8.97 -6.99 -12.17
N ARG A 91 7.98 -7.08 -11.27
CA ARG A 91 7.54 -8.31 -10.60
C ARG A 91 8.67 -9.07 -9.90
N SER A 92 9.67 -8.32 -9.41
CA SER A 92 10.86 -8.87 -8.76
C SER A 92 10.66 -9.11 -7.26
N ILE A 93 9.57 -8.61 -6.68
CA ILE A 93 9.24 -8.70 -5.26
C ILE A 93 7.77 -9.07 -5.04
N HIS A 94 7.50 -9.71 -3.91
CA HIS A 94 6.22 -10.32 -3.57
C HIS A 94 5.72 -9.91 -2.18
N ALA A 95 6.60 -9.38 -1.34
CA ALA A 95 6.26 -8.78 -0.06
C ALA A 95 7.35 -7.81 0.42
N VAL A 96 6.99 -6.93 1.35
CA VAL A 96 7.96 -6.13 2.11
C VAL A 96 7.74 -6.36 3.61
N LEU A 97 8.83 -6.66 4.32
CA LEU A 97 8.93 -6.67 5.77
C LEU A 97 9.86 -5.54 6.22
N ALA A 98 9.45 -4.73 7.19
CA ALA A 98 10.32 -3.76 7.83
C ALA A 98 10.31 -3.89 9.36
N ILE A 99 11.43 -3.55 9.99
CA ILE A 99 11.57 -3.53 11.45
C ILE A 99 12.11 -2.16 11.90
N GLY A 100 11.58 -1.60 12.99
CA GLY A 100 12.12 -0.35 13.51
C GLY A 100 11.33 0.32 14.63
N GLY A 101 11.96 1.33 15.24
CA GLY A 101 11.29 2.25 16.16
C GLY A 101 10.50 3.34 15.40
N SER A 102 10.13 4.42 16.08
CA SER A 102 9.36 5.54 15.50
C SER A 102 9.88 6.02 14.13
N CYS A 103 11.18 6.30 14.04
CA CYS A 103 11.80 6.84 12.83
C CYS A 103 11.74 5.87 11.64
N GLY A 104 12.18 4.63 11.88
CA GLY A 104 12.15 3.58 10.85
C GLY A 104 10.73 3.22 10.44
N THR A 105 9.79 3.24 11.38
CA THR A 105 8.35 3.02 11.11
C THR A 105 7.80 4.11 10.19
N ALA A 106 8.04 5.38 10.50
CA ALA A 106 7.57 6.50 9.67
C ALA A 106 8.10 6.40 8.23
N LEU A 107 9.41 6.16 8.08
CA LEU A 107 10.08 6.03 6.79
C LEU A 107 9.58 4.81 6.00
N ALA A 108 9.66 3.62 6.59
CA ALA A 108 9.33 2.37 5.91
C ALA A 108 7.85 2.29 5.52
N THR A 109 6.95 2.69 6.43
CA THR A 109 5.52 2.68 6.11
C THR A 109 5.16 3.71 5.05
N ALA A 110 5.76 4.91 5.07
CA ALA A 110 5.55 5.90 4.00
C ALA A 110 6.02 5.35 2.65
N ALA A 111 7.17 4.68 2.60
CA ALA A 111 7.67 4.05 1.39
C ALA A 111 6.76 2.92 0.88
N MET A 112 6.34 2.01 1.77
CA MET A 112 5.42 0.92 1.44
C MET A 112 4.09 1.46 0.90
N ARG A 113 3.50 2.46 1.57
CA ARG A 113 2.22 3.05 1.15
C ARG A 113 2.34 3.81 -0.16
N ALA A 114 3.46 4.45 -0.48
CA ALA A 114 3.57 5.21 -1.72
C ALA A 114 3.94 4.32 -2.92
N ALA A 115 4.73 3.26 -2.72
CA ALA A 115 5.27 2.44 -3.80
C ALA A 115 4.40 1.23 -4.18
N LEU A 116 3.61 0.71 -3.24
CA LEU A 116 2.96 -0.60 -3.38
C LEU A 116 1.43 -0.45 -3.29
N PRO A 117 0.67 -1.13 -4.17
CA PRO A 117 -0.78 -1.02 -4.19
C PRO A 117 -1.45 -1.74 -3.01
N VAL A 118 -2.73 -1.47 -2.81
CA VAL A 118 -3.60 -2.26 -1.93
C VAL A 118 -3.63 -3.72 -2.40
N GLY A 119 -3.54 -4.66 -1.47
CA GLY A 119 -3.46 -6.09 -1.75
C GLY A 119 -2.03 -6.63 -1.90
N PHE A 120 -1.02 -5.77 -2.10
CA PHE A 120 0.38 -6.21 -2.06
C PHE A 120 0.81 -6.46 -0.61
N PRO A 121 1.46 -7.59 -0.26
CA PRO A 121 1.88 -7.85 1.12
C PRO A 121 2.85 -6.82 1.72
N LYS A 122 2.42 -6.15 2.80
CA LYS A 122 3.19 -5.12 3.54
C LYS A 122 3.11 -5.37 5.05
N LEU A 123 4.24 -5.73 5.68
CA LEU A 123 4.33 -5.99 7.13
C LEU A 123 5.39 -5.09 7.80
N MET A 124 5.03 -4.43 8.89
CA MET A 124 5.92 -3.58 9.68
C MET A 124 5.93 -4.02 11.15
N VAL A 125 7.07 -4.46 11.66
CA VAL A 125 7.28 -4.70 13.08
C VAL A 125 7.73 -3.40 13.75
N SER A 126 6.90 -2.83 14.61
CA SER A 126 7.10 -1.48 15.13
C SER A 126 6.99 -1.42 16.65
N THR A 127 7.77 -0.53 17.29
CA THR A 127 7.54 -0.12 18.69
C THR A 127 6.32 0.80 18.84
N MET A 128 5.77 1.29 17.72
CA MET A 128 4.63 2.21 17.70
C MET A 128 3.29 1.55 17.43
N ALA A 129 3.26 0.23 17.21
CA ALA A 129 2.04 -0.47 16.83
C ALA A 129 0.98 -0.52 17.96
N SER A 130 1.37 -0.28 19.22
CA SER A 130 0.44 -0.21 20.37
C SER A 130 0.07 1.24 20.75
N GLY A 131 0.06 2.15 19.78
CA GLY A 131 -0.32 3.57 19.95
C GLY A 131 -1.24 4.06 18.83
N ASP A 132 -1.23 5.36 18.54
CA ASP A 132 -1.90 5.89 17.35
C ASP A 132 -1.13 5.47 16.09
N VAL A 133 -1.75 4.57 15.33
CA VAL A 133 -1.20 4.00 14.11
C VAL A 133 -1.79 4.62 12.83
N SER A 134 -2.74 5.54 12.96
CA SER A 134 -3.40 6.18 11.83
C SER A 134 -2.43 6.84 10.84
N PRO A 135 -1.30 7.46 11.25
CA PRO A 135 -0.35 8.05 10.30
C PRO A 135 0.48 7.00 9.53
N TYR A 136 0.58 5.77 10.03
CA TYR A 136 1.37 4.69 9.43
C TYR A 136 0.54 3.81 8.50
N VAL A 137 -0.74 3.57 8.81
CA VAL A 137 -1.61 2.71 7.98
C VAL A 137 -2.30 3.53 6.89
N GLN A 138 -2.79 4.73 7.26
CA GLN A 138 -3.61 5.59 6.40
C GLN A 138 -4.70 4.78 5.66
N GLU A 139 -4.92 5.02 4.38
CA GLU A 139 -5.92 4.33 3.56
C GLU A 139 -5.42 3.04 2.89
N THR A 140 -4.47 2.32 3.50
CA THR A 140 -3.86 1.09 2.96
C THR A 140 -4.08 -0.13 3.85
N ASP A 141 -3.78 -1.30 3.31
CA ASP A 141 -3.78 -2.61 3.99
C ASP A 141 -2.43 -2.95 4.65
N LEU A 142 -1.65 -1.93 5.06
CA LEU A 142 -0.39 -2.12 5.76
C LEU A 142 -0.61 -2.81 7.12
N THR A 143 0.06 -3.94 7.34
CA THR A 143 -0.05 -4.68 8.60
C THR A 143 1.03 -4.23 9.58
N LEU A 144 0.64 -3.92 10.83
CA LEU A 144 1.55 -3.59 11.92
C LEU A 144 1.61 -4.73 12.93
N MET A 145 2.82 -5.13 13.32
CA MET A 145 3.08 -6.07 14.41
C MET A 145 3.80 -5.33 15.54
N TYR A 146 3.27 -5.40 16.76
CA TYR A 146 3.92 -4.77 17.90
C TYR A 146 5.16 -5.57 18.33
N SER A 147 6.29 -4.87 18.42
CA SER A 147 7.58 -5.44 18.87
C SER A 147 7.61 -5.79 20.36
N VAL A 148 6.64 -5.31 21.16
CA VAL A 148 6.51 -5.49 22.62
C VAL A 148 7.62 -4.84 23.44
N VAL A 149 8.87 -5.02 23.03
CA VAL A 149 10.07 -4.39 23.56
C VAL A 149 10.70 -3.53 22.49
N ASP A 150 11.63 -2.65 22.87
CA ASP A 150 12.37 -1.87 21.89
C ASP A 150 13.13 -2.78 20.91
N VAL A 151 13.29 -2.30 19.67
CA VAL A 151 14.07 -2.98 18.64
C VAL A 151 15.53 -2.54 18.80
N ALA A 152 16.14 -3.06 19.86
CA ALA A 152 17.50 -2.78 20.27
C ALA A 152 18.13 -4.05 20.89
N GLY A 153 19.06 -4.63 20.15
CA GLY A 153 19.77 -5.86 20.49
C GLY A 153 18.92 -7.13 20.37
N SER A 154 19.52 -8.26 20.71
CA SER A 154 18.87 -9.57 20.69
C SER A 154 18.38 -9.96 22.08
N ASN A 155 17.08 -10.21 22.20
CA ASN A 155 16.50 -10.81 23.41
C ASN A 155 15.42 -11.83 23.04
N ARG A 156 15.12 -12.75 23.97
CA ARG A 156 14.19 -13.86 23.72
C ARG A 156 12.79 -13.39 23.29
N ILE A 157 12.30 -12.26 23.80
CA ILE A 157 10.97 -11.74 23.46
C ILE A 157 10.99 -11.19 22.04
N LEU A 158 11.94 -10.31 21.73
CA LEU A 158 12.08 -9.71 20.41
C LEU A 158 12.32 -10.78 19.34
N ASN A 159 13.22 -11.74 19.57
CA ASN A 159 13.53 -12.80 18.62
C ASN A 159 12.30 -13.65 18.28
N ARG A 160 11.46 -13.96 19.28
CA ARG A 160 10.19 -14.67 19.04
C ARG A 160 9.25 -13.86 18.15
N ILE A 161 9.18 -12.54 18.36
CA ILE A 161 8.32 -11.65 17.57
C ILE A 161 8.84 -11.49 16.15
N LEU A 162 10.15 -11.32 15.96
CA LEU A 162 10.78 -11.26 14.65
C LEU A 162 10.63 -12.58 13.88
N ALA A 163 10.72 -13.73 14.55
CA ALA A 163 10.44 -15.03 13.94
C ALA A 163 8.98 -15.16 13.49
N ASN A 164 8.02 -14.73 14.33
CA ASN A 164 6.61 -14.70 13.96
C ASN A 164 6.35 -13.77 12.76
N ALA A 165 6.99 -12.60 12.73
CA ALA A 165 6.89 -11.67 11.62
C ALA A 165 7.44 -12.26 10.31
N ALA A 166 8.58 -12.96 10.39
CA ALA A 166 9.17 -13.67 9.25
C ALA A 166 8.21 -14.72 8.70
N ALA A 167 7.65 -15.58 9.56
CA ALA A 167 6.69 -16.60 9.15
C ALA A 167 5.41 -15.99 8.54
N ALA A 168 4.89 -14.91 9.15
CA ALA A 168 3.71 -14.22 8.65
C ALA A 168 3.92 -13.65 7.24
N VAL A 169 5.01 -12.93 7.02
CA VAL A 169 5.28 -12.33 5.70
C VAL A 169 5.58 -13.38 4.64
N ILE A 170 6.18 -14.53 5.00
CA ILE A 170 6.36 -15.67 4.07
C ILE A 170 5.00 -16.17 3.59
N GLY A 171 4.05 -16.39 4.51
CA GLY A 171 2.71 -16.85 4.14
C GLY A 171 2.01 -15.87 3.19
N MET A 172 2.10 -14.57 3.48
CA MET A 172 1.54 -13.53 2.60
C MET A 172 2.23 -13.52 1.23
N ALA A 173 3.56 -13.62 1.18
CA ALA A 173 4.33 -13.59 -0.07
C ALA A 173 4.05 -14.80 -0.97
N VAL A 174 3.94 -15.99 -0.38
CA VAL A 174 3.60 -17.23 -1.10
C VAL A 174 2.20 -17.15 -1.68
N SER A 175 1.21 -16.75 -0.86
CA SER A 175 -0.17 -16.59 -1.30
C SER A 175 -0.27 -15.56 -2.45
N PHE A 176 0.41 -14.43 -2.31
CA PHE A 176 0.45 -13.40 -3.35
C PHE A 176 1.10 -13.91 -4.66
N ALA A 177 2.25 -14.60 -4.56
CA ALA A 177 2.92 -15.19 -5.73
C ALA A 177 2.03 -16.19 -6.48
N GLN A 178 1.32 -17.06 -5.74
CA GLN A 178 0.37 -18.01 -6.32
C GLN A 178 -0.78 -17.30 -7.02
N SER A 179 -1.32 -16.22 -6.43
CA SER A 179 -2.41 -15.46 -7.03
C SER A 179 -2.02 -14.80 -8.37
N MET A 180 -0.74 -14.43 -8.55
CA MET A 180 -0.22 -13.90 -9.81
C MET A 180 -0.06 -14.96 -10.91
N GLN A 181 0.09 -16.24 -10.54
CA GLN A 181 0.27 -17.36 -11.48
C GLN A 181 -1.06 -18.04 -11.83
N ALA A 182 -2.07 -17.90 -10.98
CA ALA A 182 -3.39 -18.44 -11.23
C ALA A 182 -3.91 -17.93 -12.59
N PRO A 183 -4.33 -18.83 -13.50
CA PRO A 183 -4.90 -18.40 -14.77
C PRO A 183 -6.07 -17.47 -14.48
N CYS A 184 -6.09 -16.31 -15.13
CA CYS A 184 -7.24 -15.44 -15.12
C CYS A 184 -8.42 -16.23 -15.69
N ASN A 185 -9.23 -16.88 -14.86
CA ASN A 185 -10.43 -17.64 -15.25
C ASN A 185 -11.53 -16.76 -15.89
N ASN A 186 -11.18 -15.55 -16.34
CA ASN A 186 -12.05 -14.53 -16.89
C ASN A 186 -11.90 -14.34 -18.40
N SER A 187 -11.25 -15.25 -19.14
CA SER A 187 -11.29 -15.19 -20.62
C SER A 187 -12.70 -15.34 -21.20
N ASN A 188 -13.70 -15.75 -20.39
CA ASN A 188 -15.13 -15.74 -20.73
C ASN A 188 -16.01 -14.93 -19.76
N SER A 189 -15.45 -14.23 -18.77
CA SER A 189 -16.23 -13.35 -17.89
C SER A 189 -16.18 -11.95 -18.48
N LYS A 190 -17.31 -11.46 -18.99
CA LYS A 190 -17.49 -10.04 -19.33
C LYS A 190 -16.89 -9.20 -18.20
N THR A 191 -16.06 -8.21 -18.53
CA THR A 191 -15.45 -7.30 -17.55
C THR A 191 -16.52 -6.79 -16.60
N LYS A 192 -16.49 -7.25 -15.35
CA LYS A 192 -17.50 -6.85 -14.39
C LYS A 192 -17.40 -5.35 -14.16
N THR A 193 -18.53 -4.66 -14.24
CA THR A 193 -18.62 -3.24 -13.89
C THR A 193 -18.41 -3.12 -12.38
N ARG A 194 -17.34 -2.46 -11.98
CA ARG A 194 -17.08 -2.15 -10.58
C ARG A 194 -17.79 -0.83 -10.27
N ILE A 195 -18.44 -0.72 -9.12
CA ILE A 195 -19.17 0.49 -8.73
C ILE A 195 -18.82 0.80 -7.28
N ALA A 196 -18.26 1.99 -7.04
CA ALA A 196 -18.00 2.49 -5.70
C ALA A 196 -19.16 3.37 -5.23
N VAL A 197 -19.60 3.18 -3.99
CA VAL A 197 -20.68 3.95 -3.37
C VAL A 197 -20.23 4.41 -2.00
N THR A 198 -20.28 5.72 -1.74
CA THR A 198 -20.03 6.26 -0.41
C THR A 198 -21.30 6.23 0.44
N MET A 199 -21.14 6.02 1.75
CA MET A 199 -22.24 5.83 2.68
C MET A 199 -21.94 6.46 4.04
N PHE A 200 -22.96 7.05 4.66
CA PHE A 200 -23.05 7.34 6.09
C PHE A 200 -24.14 6.49 6.75
N GLY A 201 -24.05 6.25 8.06
CA GLY A 201 -25.03 5.46 8.80
C GLY A 201 -26.49 5.85 8.53
N VAL A 202 -26.79 7.15 8.45
CA VAL A 202 -28.14 7.68 8.13
C VAL A 202 -28.60 7.42 6.69
N THR A 203 -27.68 7.15 5.77
CA THR A 203 -27.93 6.86 4.35
C THR A 203 -27.98 5.36 4.04
N THR A 204 -27.78 4.49 5.04
CA THR A 204 -27.77 3.02 4.85
C THR A 204 -28.99 2.49 4.09
N PRO A 205 -30.25 2.92 4.38
CA PRO A 205 -31.42 2.42 3.64
C PRO A 205 -31.38 2.78 2.14
N ALA A 206 -30.94 4.00 1.82
CA ALA A 206 -30.80 4.46 0.44
C ALA A 206 -29.68 3.70 -0.29
N VAL A 207 -28.53 3.52 0.34
CA VAL A 207 -27.38 2.79 -0.24
C VAL A 207 -27.72 1.31 -0.48
N ASN A 208 -28.44 0.66 0.44
CA ASN A 208 -28.93 -0.71 0.23
C ASN A 208 -29.90 -0.78 -0.96
N THR A 209 -30.83 0.18 -1.08
CA THR A 209 -31.76 0.25 -2.21
C THR A 209 -31.03 0.41 -3.54
N ILE A 210 -30.01 1.27 -3.57
CA ILE A 210 -29.13 1.47 -4.75
C ILE A 210 -28.39 0.17 -5.09
N ARG A 211 -27.77 -0.49 -4.09
CA ARG A 211 -27.06 -1.76 -4.28
C ARG A 211 -27.98 -2.83 -4.88
N ASP A 212 -29.17 -3.00 -4.31
CA ASP A 212 -30.12 -4.02 -4.75
C ASP A 212 -30.64 -3.72 -6.17
N ARG A 213 -30.92 -2.44 -6.48
CA ARG A 213 -31.26 -2.00 -7.85
C ARG A 213 -30.14 -2.27 -8.84
N LEU A 214 -28.88 -1.97 -8.50
CA LEU A 214 -27.73 -2.21 -9.38
C LEU A 214 -27.53 -3.71 -9.63
N GLN A 215 -27.65 -4.53 -8.58
CA GLN A 215 -27.56 -5.99 -8.70
C GLN A 215 -28.70 -6.58 -9.54
N GLN A 216 -29.93 -6.08 -9.41
CA GLN A 216 -31.07 -6.51 -10.23
C GLN A 216 -30.91 -6.16 -11.70
N ASN A 217 -30.41 -4.96 -12.02
CA ASN A 217 -30.30 -4.48 -13.40
C ASN A 217 -29.04 -4.99 -14.13
N LEU A 218 -27.91 -5.11 -13.43
CA LEU A 218 -26.62 -5.48 -14.02
C LEU A 218 -26.25 -6.96 -13.76
N GLY A 219 -26.96 -7.63 -12.86
CA GLY A 219 -26.78 -9.06 -12.57
C GLY A 219 -25.39 -9.39 -12.02
N PRO A 220 -24.87 -10.62 -12.25
CA PRO A 220 -23.58 -11.08 -11.73
C PRO A 220 -22.36 -10.35 -12.34
N ASN A 221 -22.61 -9.46 -13.31
CA ASN A 221 -21.58 -8.67 -13.98
C ASN A 221 -21.26 -7.36 -13.25
N CYS A 222 -21.77 -7.14 -12.04
CA CYS A 222 -21.51 -5.95 -11.24
C CYS A 222 -20.88 -6.30 -9.88
N GLU A 223 -19.86 -5.55 -9.47
CA GLU A 223 -19.24 -5.62 -8.15
C GLU A 223 -19.35 -4.26 -7.45
N ILE A 224 -19.97 -4.24 -6.27
CA ILE A 224 -20.31 -3.00 -5.56
C ILE A 224 -19.46 -2.88 -4.31
N TYR A 225 -18.73 -1.77 -4.20
CA TYR A 225 -17.82 -1.45 -3.11
C TYR A 225 -18.40 -0.29 -2.30
N ILE A 226 -18.76 -0.55 -1.04
CA ILE A 226 -19.35 0.47 -0.17
C ILE A 226 -18.27 1.05 0.75
N PHE A 227 -18.09 2.36 0.72
CA PHE A 227 -17.10 3.08 1.52
C PHE A 227 -17.78 3.99 2.54
N HIS A 228 -17.40 3.85 3.81
CA HIS A 228 -17.92 4.73 4.85
C HIS A 228 -17.30 6.13 4.74
N ALA A 229 -18.11 7.18 4.67
CA ALA A 229 -17.67 8.55 4.43
C ALA A 229 -17.09 9.26 5.68
N THR A 230 -16.30 8.56 6.50
CA THR A 230 -15.61 9.06 7.70
C THR A 230 -14.23 9.67 7.40
N GLY A 231 -14.01 10.14 6.19
CA GLY A 231 -12.69 10.56 5.69
C GLY A 231 -11.80 9.39 5.28
N ALA A 232 -11.58 8.40 6.14
CA ALA A 232 -10.76 7.22 5.83
C ALA A 232 -11.34 6.40 4.65
N GLY A 233 -12.66 6.15 4.63
CA GLY A 233 -13.28 5.41 3.53
C GLY A 233 -13.30 6.18 2.21
N GLY A 234 -13.44 7.51 2.26
CA GLY A 234 -13.30 8.36 1.05
C GLY A 234 -11.90 8.29 0.45
N LYS A 235 -10.86 8.43 1.30
CA LYS A 235 -9.46 8.28 0.86
C LYS A 235 -9.17 6.89 0.30
N ALA A 236 -9.72 5.84 0.92
CA ALA A 236 -9.57 4.47 0.41
C ALA A 236 -10.21 4.30 -0.98
N MET A 237 -11.41 4.84 -1.18
CA MET A 237 -12.08 4.85 -2.48
C MET A 237 -11.22 5.55 -3.55
N GLU A 238 -10.78 6.78 -3.29
CA GLU A 238 -9.92 7.53 -4.21
C GLU A 238 -8.64 6.77 -4.55
N ARG A 239 -8.05 6.14 -3.55
CA ARG A 239 -6.81 5.39 -3.72
C ARG A 239 -7.02 4.17 -4.62
N LEU A 240 -8.06 3.38 -4.40
CA LEU A 240 -8.38 2.21 -5.21
C LEU A 240 -8.68 2.60 -6.67
N ILE A 241 -9.27 3.78 -6.90
CA ILE A 241 -9.45 4.31 -8.25
C ILE A 241 -8.10 4.66 -8.88
N ARG A 242 -7.23 5.38 -8.18
CA ARG A 242 -5.88 5.73 -8.67
C ARG A 242 -5.01 4.50 -8.96
N GLU A 243 -5.21 3.42 -8.22
CA GLU A 243 -4.51 2.15 -8.41
C GLU A 243 -5.14 1.28 -9.52
N GLY A 244 -6.20 1.74 -10.18
CA GLY A 244 -6.90 1.01 -11.23
C GLY A 244 -7.72 -0.19 -10.76
N GLN A 245 -7.86 -0.38 -9.43
CA GLN A 245 -8.62 -1.50 -8.88
C GLN A 245 -10.13 -1.35 -9.07
N LEU A 246 -10.58 -0.12 -9.34
CA LEU A 246 -11.96 0.22 -9.69
C LEU A 246 -12.10 0.62 -11.17
N ASP A 247 -11.14 0.24 -12.03
CA ASP A 247 -11.25 0.46 -13.48
C ASP A 247 -12.48 -0.25 -14.03
N GLY A 248 -13.20 0.42 -14.93
CA GLY A 248 -14.49 -0.02 -15.48
C GLY A 248 -15.72 0.65 -14.83
N THR A 249 -15.54 1.53 -13.84
CA THR A 249 -16.63 2.36 -13.29
C THR A 249 -17.11 3.46 -14.25
N GLY A 250 -16.24 3.92 -15.17
CA GLY A 250 -16.46 5.14 -15.96
C GLY A 250 -16.36 6.44 -15.14
N ILE A 251 -15.96 6.36 -13.86
CA ILE A 251 -15.87 7.50 -12.94
C ILE A 251 -14.47 8.09 -13.03
N ALA A 252 -14.36 9.33 -13.50
CA ALA A 252 -13.14 10.12 -13.41
C ALA A 252 -12.98 10.67 -11.99
N VAL A 253 -11.83 10.41 -11.34
CA VAL A 253 -11.49 11.07 -10.08
C VAL A 253 -10.77 12.38 -10.38
N LEU A 254 -11.46 13.48 -10.09
CA LEU A 254 -10.88 14.82 -10.12
C LEU A 254 -10.52 15.21 -8.69
N ARG A 255 -9.25 15.58 -8.48
CA ARG A 255 -8.80 16.16 -7.21
C ARG A 255 -8.78 17.67 -7.35
N ASP A 256 -9.44 18.32 -6.40
CA ASP A 256 -9.37 19.75 -6.22
C ASP A 256 -8.55 20.06 -4.97
N SER A 257 -7.64 21.03 -5.07
CA SER A 257 -6.80 21.45 -3.93
C SER A 257 -7.52 22.38 -2.97
N ARG A 258 -8.73 22.87 -3.32
CA ARG A 258 -9.55 23.74 -2.49
C ARG A 258 -10.18 22.96 -1.32
N GLU A 259 -10.44 23.67 -0.23
CA GLU A 259 -11.16 23.13 0.93
C GLU A 259 -12.62 22.80 0.58
N ILE A 260 -13.23 21.85 1.29
CA ILE A 260 -14.61 21.40 0.99
C ILE A 260 -15.66 22.51 1.14
N ASN A 261 -15.35 23.55 1.93
CA ASN A 261 -16.21 24.71 2.16
C ASN A 261 -15.83 25.93 1.29
N ASP A 262 -14.92 25.76 0.34
CA ASP A 262 -14.60 26.80 -0.63
C ASP A 262 -15.81 27.05 -1.56
N PRO A 263 -16.36 28.28 -1.63
CA PRO A 263 -17.53 28.57 -2.46
C PRO A 263 -17.30 28.32 -3.96
N GLU A 264 -16.09 28.53 -4.46
CA GLU A 264 -15.74 28.30 -5.87
C GLU A 264 -15.64 26.81 -6.18
N PHE A 265 -15.25 25.99 -5.20
CA PHE A 265 -15.33 24.53 -5.33
C PHE A 265 -16.79 24.07 -5.48
N ALA A 266 -17.69 24.61 -4.66
CA ALA A 266 -19.12 24.28 -4.74
C ALA A 266 -19.72 24.65 -6.11
N ILE A 267 -19.36 25.82 -6.66
CA ILE A 267 -19.78 26.25 -8.01
C ILE A 267 -19.24 25.29 -9.07
N SER A 268 -17.95 24.95 -9.01
CA SER A 268 -17.32 24.05 -9.98
C SER A 268 -17.93 22.63 -9.99
N VAL A 269 -18.29 22.11 -8.82
CA VAL A 269 -19.01 20.84 -8.70
C VAL A 269 -20.42 20.95 -9.29
N ALA A 270 -21.12 22.05 -9.02
CA ALA A 270 -22.46 22.29 -9.56
C ALA A 270 -22.45 22.39 -11.10
N ASP A 271 -21.50 23.12 -11.68
CA ASP A 271 -21.35 23.24 -13.13
C ASP A 271 -21.02 21.89 -13.79
N SER A 272 -20.11 21.12 -13.20
CA SER A 272 -19.78 19.77 -13.66
C SER A 272 -21.00 18.84 -13.64
N LEU A 273 -21.85 18.96 -12.62
CA LEU A 273 -23.11 18.21 -12.52
C LEU A 273 -24.10 18.65 -13.60
N VAL A 274 -24.21 19.95 -13.89
CA VAL A 274 -25.06 20.48 -14.97
C VAL A 274 -24.62 19.93 -16.32
N ASP A 275 -23.32 19.89 -16.60
CA ASP A 275 -22.78 19.37 -17.86
C ASP A 275 -23.00 17.84 -17.99
N LEU A 276 -22.89 17.11 -16.89
CA LEU A 276 -23.21 15.67 -16.86
C LEU A 276 -24.71 15.41 -17.13
N LEU A 277 -25.59 16.26 -16.61
CA LEU A 277 -27.03 16.18 -16.87
C LEU A 277 -27.39 16.54 -18.32
N ARG A 278 -26.71 17.54 -18.90
CA ARG A 278 -26.88 17.93 -20.32
C ARG A 278 -26.41 16.84 -21.29
N SER A 279 -25.23 16.27 -21.05
CA SER A 279 -24.70 15.17 -21.88
C SER A 279 -25.58 13.91 -21.83
N SER A 280 -26.20 13.60 -20.69
CA SER A 280 -27.18 12.51 -20.58
C SER A 280 -28.53 12.79 -21.27
N SER A 281 -28.90 14.07 -21.46
CA SER A 281 -30.13 14.44 -22.18
C SER A 281 -29.95 14.34 -23.69
N ASP A 282 -28.78 14.68 -24.22
CA ASP A 282 -28.45 14.50 -25.64
C ASP A 282 -28.42 13.02 -26.05
N LEU A 283 -27.95 12.11 -25.18
CA LEU A 283 -28.02 10.66 -25.40
C LEU A 283 -29.46 10.10 -25.47
N ARG A 284 -30.43 10.74 -24.81
CA ARG A 284 -31.85 10.35 -24.87
C ARG A 284 -32.54 10.79 -26.14
N MET A 285 -32.08 11.89 -26.77
CA MET A 285 -32.67 12.42 -28.01
C MET A 285 -32.28 11.62 -29.26
N VAL A 286 -31.20 10.83 -29.22
CA VAL A 286 -30.73 10.02 -30.37
C VAL A 286 -31.48 8.68 -30.49
N HIS A 287 -32.19 8.22 -29.45
CA HIS A 287 -32.91 6.93 -29.44
C HIS A 287 -34.42 7.05 -29.71
N THR A 288 -34.90 8.22 -30.14
CA THR A 288 -36.32 8.47 -30.49
C THR A 288 -36.50 8.95 -31.92
N GLY A 289 -35.77 8.35 -32.87
CA GLY A 289 -35.94 8.53 -34.32
C GLY A 289 -36.31 7.23 -35.00
#